data_AF-A0A9X4KZU4-F1
#
_entry.id   AF-A0A9X4KZU4-F1
#
_cell.length_a   1.000
_cell.length_b   1.000
_cell.length_c   1.000
_cell.angle_alpha   90.00
_cell.angle_beta   90.00
_cell.angle_gamma   90.00
#
_symmetry.space_group_name_H-M   'P 1'
#
loop_
_entity.id
_entity.type
_entity.pdbx_description
1 polymer ?
#
loop_
_entity_poly.entity_id
_entity_poly.type
_entity_poly.pdbx_seq_one_letter_code
_entity_poly.pdbx_strand_id
1 'polypeptide(L)'
;MMIALRREVCWLLILALLCAWLPAVSRAEVSAIQVEGESVNGANFTPSIQLGTAYSGGKYLALFTDTQAPSEGYLMPYQFQAPAAGLYQLDVATTPPRSELDVAVRYPDQRRGVRTCPGGPWNTAS
;
A
#
# COMPACT_ATOMS: atom_id res chain seq x y z
N MET A 1 -30.96 32.82 48.87
CA MET A 1 -29.63 33.33 48.46
C MET A 1 -29.52 33.19 46.94
N MET A 2 -29.80 34.26 46.19
CA MET A 2 -29.77 34.24 44.72
C MET A 2 -28.32 34.44 44.25
N ILE A 3 -27.78 33.45 43.55
CA ILE A 3 -26.43 33.50 42.98
C ILE A 3 -26.49 34.38 41.73
N ALA A 4 -25.95 35.60 41.82
CA ALA A 4 -25.75 36.45 40.66
C ALA A 4 -24.64 35.85 39.78
N LEU A 5 -25.03 35.16 38.71
CA LEU A 5 -24.08 34.59 37.75
C LEU A 5 -23.37 35.73 37.02
N ARG A 6 -22.05 35.83 37.17
CA ARG A 6 -21.25 36.86 36.52
C ARG A 6 -21.23 36.63 35.01
N ARG A 7 -21.32 37.70 34.22
CA ARG A 7 -21.34 37.70 32.75
C ARG A 7 -20.21 36.85 32.13
N GLU A 8 -19.08 36.74 32.81
CA GLU A 8 -17.92 35.94 32.36
C GLU A 8 -18.16 34.43 32.41
N VAL A 9 -18.99 33.94 33.34
CA VAL A 9 -19.37 32.52 33.43
C VAL A 9 -20.25 32.11 32.24
N CYS A 10 -21.09 33.03 31.74
CA CYS A 10 -21.97 32.77 30.60
C CYS A 10 -21.17 32.57 29.30
N TRP A 11 -20.12 33.37 29.09
CA TRP A 11 -19.26 33.23 27.91
C TRP A 11 -18.47 31.92 27.89
N LEU A 12 -17.96 31.48 29.05
CA LEU A 12 -17.24 30.21 29.14
C LEU A 12 -18.15 29.01 28.86
N LEU A 13 -19.41 29.06 29.31
CA LEU A 13 -20.40 28.01 29.02
C LEU A 13 -20.76 27.95 27.53
N ILE A 14 -20.93 29.11 26.88
CA ILE A 14 -21.22 29.16 25.44
C ILE A 14 -20.04 28.62 24.62
N LEU A 15 -18.80 28.97 24.98
CA LEU A 15 -17.62 28.47 24.29
C LEU A 15 -17.44 26.96 24.50
N ALA A 16 -17.67 26.46 25.71
CA ALA A 16 -17.63 25.02 26.00
C ALA A 16 -18.72 24.26 25.22
N LEU A 17 -19.93 24.83 25.10
CA LEU A 17 -20.98 24.26 24.27
C LEU A 17 -20.57 24.24 22.79
N LEU A 18 -20.01 25.33 22.25
CA LEU A 18 -19.55 25.38 20.86
C LEU A 18 -18.46 24.34 20.57
N CYS A 19 -17.50 24.16 21.49
CA CYS A 19 -16.46 23.13 21.34
C CYS A 19 -17.02 21.71 21.40
N ALA A 20 -18.07 21.47 22.19
CA ALA A 20 -18.73 20.17 22.28
C ALA A 20 -19.55 19.79 21.02
N TRP A 21 -19.86 20.76 20.16
CA TRP A 21 -20.59 20.57 18.91
C TRP A 21 -19.69 20.49 17.68
N LEU A 22 -18.37 20.62 17.84
CA LEU A 22 -17.45 20.35 16.74
C LEU A 22 -17.48 18.84 16.43
N PRO A 23 -17.76 18.43 15.18
CA PRO A 23 -17.67 17.02 14.82
C PRO A 23 -16.25 16.54 15.11
N ALA A 24 -16.12 15.45 15.86
CA ALA A 24 -14.85 14.77 15.98
C ALA A 24 -14.40 14.40 14.57
N VAL A 25 -13.34 15.05 14.08
CA VAL A 25 -12.70 14.63 12.84
C VAL A 25 -12.06 13.29 13.14
N SER A 26 -12.76 12.21 12.83
CA SER A 26 -12.18 10.89 12.82
C SER A 26 -11.06 10.95 11.80
N ARG A 27 -9.81 10.85 12.27
CA ARG A 27 -8.70 10.56 11.37
C ARG A 27 -9.02 9.21 10.74
N ALA A 28 -9.38 9.20 9.46
CA ALA A 28 -9.55 7.96 8.73
C ALA A 28 -8.27 7.15 8.95
N GLU A 29 -8.42 5.98 9.56
CA GLU A 29 -7.32 5.05 9.68
C GLU A 29 -6.87 4.76 8.24
N VAL A 30 -5.62 5.12 7.93
CA VAL A 30 -5.05 4.83 6.62
C VAL A 30 -4.76 3.33 6.63
N SER A 31 -5.77 2.53 6.30
CA SER A 31 -5.57 1.10 6.08
C SER A 31 -4.78 0.92 4.80
N ALA A 32 -3.62 0.26 4.89
CA ALA A 32 -2.84 -0.08 3.71
C ALA A 32 -3.68 -0.96 2.78
N ILE A 33 -3.64 -0.69 1.47
CA ILE A 33 -4.21 -1.59 0.47
C ILE A 33 -3.24 -2.77 0.34
N GLN A 34 -3.65 -3.94 0.82
CA GLN A 34 -2.86 -5.16 0.71
C GLN A 34 -3.33 -5.99 -0.49
N VAL A 35 -2.40 -6.36 -1.35
CA VAL A 35 -2.63 -7.23 -2.50
C VAL A 35 -1.60 -8.34 -2.45
N GLU A 36 -2.06 -9.58 -2.40
CA GLU A 36 -1.17 -10.74 -2.33
C GLU A 36 -0.46 -10.95 -3.67
N GLY A 37 0.83 -11.29 -3.63
CA GLY A 37 1.64 -11.44 -4.84
C GLY A 37 1.10 -12.51 -5.80
N GLU A 38 0.48 -13.57 -5.27
CA GLU A 38 -0.12 -14.65 -6.04
C GLU A 38 -1.52 -14.32 -6.61
N SER A 39 -2.11 -13.18 -6.24
CA SER A 39 -3.44 -12.74 -6.71
C SER A 39 -3.41 -12.03 -8.07
N VAL A 40 -2.43 -12.36 -8.90
CA VAL A 40 -2.19 -11.72 -10.20
C VAL A 40 -3.35 -12.01 -11.18
N ASN A 41 -3.76 -11.01 -11.97
CA ASN A 41 -4.86 -11.13 -12.93
C ASN A 41 -4.49 -11.79 -14.27
N GLY A 42 -3.27 -12.32 -14.36
CA GLY A 42 -2.69 -12.90 -15.56
C GLY A 42 -1.19 -12.60 -15.61
N ALA A 43 -0.44 -13.35 -16.41
CA ALA A 43 0.98 -13.11 -16.62
C ALA A 43 1.35 -13.44 -18.06
N ASN A 44 2.39 -12.80 -18.61
CA ASN A 44 2.97 -13.17 -19.91
C ASN A 44 4.03 -14.27 -19.83
N PHE A 45 4.11 -14.94 -18.67
CA PHE A 45 4.90 -16.13 -18.42
C PHE A 45 4.01 -17.13 -17.67
N THR A 46 4.43 -18.39 -17.58
CA THR A 46 3.74 -19.38 -16.75
C THR A 46 4.12 -19.11 -15.29
N PRO A 47 3.23 -18.49 -14.48
CA PRO A 47 3.55 -18.23 -13.09
C PRO A 47 3.49 -19.54 -12.31
N SER A 48 4.40 -19.70 -11.35
CA SER A 48 4.32 -20.80 -10.41
C SER A 48 3.91 -20.26 -9.05
N ILE A 49 2.66 -20.50 -8.65
CA ILE A 49 2.24 -20.25 -7.27
C ILE A 49 2.81 -21.38 -6.41
N GLN A 50 3.65 -21.02 -5.45
CA GLN A 50 4.33 -21.95 -4.56
C GLN A 50 3.79 -21.80 -3.14
N LEU A 51 3.78 -22.91 -2.40
CA LEU A 51 3.44 -22.89 -0.97
C LEU A 51 4.67 -22.45 -0.15
N GLY A 52 4.44 -21.67 0.89
CA GLY A 52 5.46 -21.33 1.88
C GLY A 52 4.85 -20.66 3.09
N THR A 53 5.00 -21.26 4.26
CA THR A 53 4.41 -20.77 5.53
C THR A 53 5.06 -19.49 6.05
N ALA A 54 6.19 -19.08 5.47
CA ALA A 54 6.87 -17.83 5.79
C ALA A 54 6.30 -16.60 5.05
N TYR A 55 5.36 -16.81 4.11
CA TYR A 55 4.76 -15.75 3.29
C TYR A 55 3.33 -15.44 3.75
N SER A 56 2.87 -14.21 3.50
CA SER A 56 1.44 -13.87 3.64
C SER A 56 0.59 -14.82 2.78
N GLY A 57 -0.59 -15.18 3.27
CA GLY A 57 -1.44 -16.17 2.61
C GLY A 57 -0.87 -17.61 2.54
N GLY A 58 0.35 -17.85 3.03
CA GLY A 58 1.05 -19.14 2.93
C GLY A 58 1.52 -19.48 1.51
N LYS A 59 1.58 -18.49 0.61
CA LYS A 59 1.91 -18.68 -0.81
C LYS A 59 2.80 -17.55 -1.33
N TYR A 60 3.45 -17.79 -2.45
CA TYR A 60 4.18 -16.76 -3.18
C TYR A 60 4.18 -17.04 -4.68
N LEU A 61 4.37 -15.99 -5.46
CA LEU A 61 4.54 -16.08 -6.90
C LEU A 61 6.02 -16.26 -7.23
N ALA A 62 6.35 -17.35 -7.93
CA ALA A 62 7.70 -17.64 -8.37
C ALA A 62 7.83 -17.50 -9.88
N LEU A 63 8.84 -16.73 -10.30
CA LEU A 63 9.33 -16.69 -11.67
C LEU A 63 10.45 -17.72 -11.82
N PHE A 64 10.08 -18.98 -12.06
CA PHE A 64 11.03 -20.04 -12.41
C PHE A 64 11.03 -20.24 -13.92
N THR A 65 11.88 -19.52 -14.63
CA THR A 65 12.00 -19.69 -16.08
C THR A 65 13.44 -19.52 -16.54
N ASP A 66 13.87 -20.46 -17.39
CA ASP A 66 15.13 -20.37 -18.14
C ASP A 66 14.91 -19.64 -19.48
N THR A 67 13.67 -19.24 -19.76
CA THR A 67 13.34 -18.50 -20.97
C THR A 67 13.86 -17.07 -20.83
N GLN A 68 14.37 -16.51 -21.92
CA GLN A 68 14.71 -15.09 -21.94
C GLN A 68 13.43 -14.25 -21.80
N ALA A 69 13.49 -13.17 -21.02
CA ALA A 69 12.37 -12.25 -20.90
C ALA A 69 12.03 -11.64 -22.28
N PRO A 70 10.73 -11.46 -22.60
CA PRO A 70 10.31 -10.67 -23.76
C PRO A 70 10.91 -9.26 -23.74
N SER A 71 10.85 -8.55 -24.89
CA SER A 71 11.39 -7.19 -25.01
C SER A 71 10.82 -6.20 -23.98
N GLU A 72 9.58 -6.44 -23.58
CA GLU A 72 8.82 -5.67 -22.61
C GLU A 72 9.02 -6.13 -21.16
N GLY A 73 9.72 -7.25 -20.94
CA GLY A 73 9.92 -7.90 -19.65
C GLY A 73 8.83 -8.92 -19.30
N TYR A 74 8.99 -9.57 -18.14
CA TYR A 74 7.91 -10.34 -17.53
C TYR A 74 6.93 -9.41 -16.83
N LEU A 75 5.63 -9.61 -17.07
CA LEU A 75 4.55 -8.72 -16.65
C LEU A 75 3.57 -9.46 -15.76
N MET A 76 3.22 -8.81 -14.65
CA MET A 76 2.28 -9.29 -13.62
C MET A 76 1.30 -8.15 -13.29
N PRO A 77 0.18 -8.03 -14.02
CA PRO A 77 -0.86 -7.06 -13.71
C PRO A 77 -1.58 -7.37 -12.39
N TYR A 78 -1.70 -6.34 -11.56
CA TYR A 78 -2.55 -6.33 -10.36
C TYR A 78 -3.65 -5.28 -10.52
N GLN A 79 -4.81 -5.55 -9.94
CA GLN A 79 -5.91 -4.59 -9.87
C GLN A 79 -6.30 -4.38 -8.41
N PHE A 80 -6.49 -3.13 -8.01
CA PHE A 80 -6.97 -2.77 -6.69
C PHE A 80 -7.87 -1.54 -6.79
N GLN A 81 -8.73 -1.35 -5.78
CA GLN A 81 -9.60 -0.18 -5.68
C GLN A 81 -9.00 0.80 -4.68
N ALA A 82 -8.72 2.03 -5.14
CA ALA A 82 -8.27 3.11 -4.27
C ALA A 82 -9.49 3.78 -3.60
N PRO A 83 -9.51 3.97 -2.27
CA PRO A 83 -10.66 4.56 -1.57
C PRO A 83 -10.86 6.04 -1.89
N ALA A 84 -9.80 6.74 -2.31
CA ALA A 84 -9.83 8.13 -2.72
C ALA A 84 -8.76 8.42 -3.79
N ALA A 85 -8.92 9.50 -4.56
CA ALA A 85 -7.85 9.99 -5.43
C ALA A 85 -6.71 10.57 -4.58
N GLY A 86 -5.46 10.28 -4.92
CA GLY A 86 -4.30 10.77 -4.17
C GLY A 86 -2.99 10.10 -4.56
N LEU A 87 -1.93 10.47 -3.85
CA LEU A 87 -0.64 9.80 -3.94
C LEU A 87 -0.62 8.59 -3.00
N TYR A 88 -0.09 7.48 -3.51
CA TYR A 88 0.07 6.24 -2.76
C TYR A 88 1.54 5.84 -2.79
N GLN A 89 2.05 5.41 -1.63
CA GLN A 89 3.30 4.69 -1.57
C GLN A 89 3.05 3.24 -1.99
N LEU A 90 3.90 2.71 -2.85
CA LEU A 90 3.87 1.32 -3.26
C LEU A 90 5.07 0.63 -2.64
N ASP A 91 4.81 -0.31 -1.73
CA ASP A 91 5.81 -1.19 -1.18
C ASP A 91 5.66 -2.57 -1.83
N VAL A 92 6.72 -3.07 -2.46
CA VAL A 92 6.72 -4.41 -3.07
C VAL A 92 7.64 -5.33 -2.28
N ALA A 93 7.08 -6.42 -1.76
CA ALA A 93 7.84 -7.48 -1.11
C ALA A 93 8.25 -8.53 -2.15
N THR A 94 9.55 -8.60 -2.47
CA THR A 94 10.11 -9.59 -3.38
C THR A 94 11.32 -10.26 -2.77
N THR A 95 11.53 -11.54 -3.07
CA THR A 95 12.85 -12.15 -2.87
C THR A 95 13.78 -11.66 -3.98
N PRO A 96 15.00 -11.20 -3.64
CA PRO A 96 15.89 -10.70 -4.66
C PRO A 96 16.21 -11.83 -5.67
N PRO A 97 16.23 -11.51 -6.97
CA PRO A 97 16.74 -12.41 -8.00
C PRO A 97 18.19 -12.83 -7.68
N ARG A 98 18.62 -13.98 -8.20
CA ARG A 98 20.02 -14.45 -8.05
C ARG A 98 21.04 -13.54 -8.75
N SER A 99 20.59 -12.70 -9.67
CA SER A 99 21.37 -11.70 -10.43
C SER A 99 20.66 -10.36 -10.39
N GLU A 100 21.37 -9.25 -10.61
CA GLU A 100 20.78 -7.91 -10.69
C GLU A 100 19.61 -7.89 -11.71
N LEU A 101 18.40 -7.62 -11.24
CA LEU A 101 17.18 -7.58 -12.07
C LEU A 101 16.44 -6.29 -11.75
N ASP A 102 16.21 -5.49 -12.77
CA ASP A 102 15.41 -4.27 -12.66
C ASP A 102 13.92 -4.64 -12.56
N VAL A 103 13.30 -4.28 -11.44
CA VAL A 103 11.84 -4.41 -11.27
C VAL A 103 11.20 -3.08 -11.63
N ALA A 104 10.45 -3.04 -12.73
CA ALA A 104 9.75 -1.82 -13.15
C ALA A 104 8.25 -1.90 -12.84
N VAL A 105 7.70 -0.80 -12.31
CA VAL A 105 6.26 -0.63 -12.12
C VAL A 105 5.71 0.19 -13.28
N ARG A 106 4.63 -0.30 -13.90
CA ARG A 106 3.97 0.40 -15.03
C ARG A 106 2.53 0.72 -14.67
N TYR A 107 2.19 1.99 -14.73
CA TYR A 107 0.81 2.45 -14.72
C TYR A 107 0.31 2.56 -16.17
N PRO A 108 -1.01 2.43 -16.43
CA PRO A 108 -1.56 2.50 -17.80
C PRO A 108 -1.15 3.75 -18.57
N ASP A 109 -0.84 4.85 -17.88
CA ASP A 109 -0.49 6.15 -18.41
C ASP A 109 0.95 6.61 -18.07
N GLN A 110 1.72 5.85 -17.27
CA GLN A 110 3.08 6.25 -16.85
C GLN A 110 4.06 5.08 -16.70
N ARG A 111 5.31 5.28 -17.14
CA ARG A 111 6.44 4.38 -16.82
C ARG A 111 7.29 5.01 -15.71
N ARG A 112 7.38 4.36 -14.55
CA ARG A 112 8.37 4.69 -13.50
C ARG A 112 9.21 3.46 -13.19
N GLY A 113 10.52 3.57 -13.36
CA GLY A 113 11.45 2.52 -12.93
C GLY A 113 11.57 2.52 -11.41
N VAL A 114 11.58 1.34 -10.80
CA VAL A 114 11.94 1.15 -9.39
C VAL A 114 13.26 0.38 -9.38
N ARG A 115 14.21 0.75 -8.52
CA ARG A 115 15.48 0.01 -8.40
C ARG A 115 15.40 -0.87 -7.17
N THR A 116 15.65 -2.16 -7.32
CA THR A 116 15.82 -3.06 -6.17
C THR A 116 17.26 -3.00 -5.70
N CYS A 117 17.49 -2.95 -4.38
CA CYS A 117 18.83 -3.08 -3.81
C CYS A 117 19.14 -4.56 -3.61
N PRO A 118 20.27 -5.12 -4.07
CA PRO A 118 20.66 -6.49 -3.73
C PRO A 118 21.07 -6.61 -2.25
N GLY A 119 20.67 -7.71 -1.57
CA GLY A 119 21.37 -8.16 -0.34
C GLY A 119 20.59 -8.36 0.98
N GLY A 120 19.25 -8.30 1.02
CA GLY A 120 18.46 -8.61 2.23
C GLY A 120 17.52 -9.82 2.05
N PRO A 121 17.08 -10.51 3.13
CA PRO A 121 16.07 -11.57 3.04
C PRO A 121 14.71 -11.04 2.53
N TRP A 122 14.49 -9.73 2.68
CA TRP A 122 13.36 -8.97 2.18
C TRP A 122 13.87 -7.59 1.79
N ASN A 123 13.65 -7.21 0.54
CA ASN A 123 13.89 -5.84 0.11
C ASN A 123 12.54 -5.23 -0.26
N THR A 124 12.11 -4.22 0.49
CA THR A 124 11.03 -3.33 0.06
C THR A 124 11.60 -2.39 -0.98
N ALA A 125 11.12 -2.49 -2.22
CA ALA A 125 11.42 -1.50 -3.23
C ALA A 125 10.50 -0.30 -2.98
N SER A 126 11.06 0.86 -2.64
CA SER A 126 10.37 2.12 -2.36
C SER A 126 10.65 3.16 -3.44
#